data_AF-A0A0C2I891-F1
#
_entry.id   AF-A0A0C2I891-F1
#
_cell.length_a   1.000
_cell.length_b   1.000
_cell.length_c   1.000
_cell.angle_alpha   90.00
_cell.angle_beta   90.00
_cell.angle_gamma   90.00
#
_symmetry.space_group_name_H-M   'P 1'
#
loop_
_entity.id
_entity.type
_entity.pdbx_description
1 polymer ?
#
loop_
_entity_poly.entity_id
_entity_poly.type
_entity_poly.pdbx_seq_one_letter_code
_entity_poly.pdbx_strand_id
1 'polypeptide(L)'
;MIVAPRGWKAFYLAHELIHYRQAETLGNLAVATQPKWLVEGMAYSLSGDPRHPLGPPFEQWRSQFETWHAGLGAQDIWDAARGVH
;
A
#
# COMPACT_ATOMS: atom_id res chain seq x y z
N MET A 1 1.25 -4.62 -15.88
CA MET A 1 2.35 -3.79 -15.36
C MET A 1 3.00 -3.06 -16.54
N ILE A 2 2.84 -1.74 -16.62
CA ILE A 2 3.49 -0.90 -17.64
C ILE A 2 4.47 -0.02 -16.87
N VAL A 3 5.77 -0.30 -16.99
CA VAL A 3 6.81 0.50 -16.33
C VAL A 3 7.38 1.45 -17.38
N ALA A 4 7.18 2.76 -17.19
CA ALA A 4 7.80 3.76 -18.06
C ALA A 4 9.35 3.70 -17.93
N PRO A 5 10.13 4.17 -18.91
CA PRO A 5 11.60 4.00 -18.92
C PRO A 5 12.35 4.55 -17.69
N ARG A 6 11.74 5.47 -16.93
CA ARG A 6 12.29 6.00 -15.65
C ARG A 6 11.83 5.23 -14.40
N GLY A 7 10.99 4.21 -14.55
CA GLY A 7 10.34 3.45 -13.49
C GLY A 7 11.18 2.28 -12.93
N TRP A 8 12.43 2.13 -13.36
CA TRP A 8 13.36 1.10 -12.87
C TRP A 8 13.98 1.41 -11.50
N LYS A 9 13.31 2.19 -10.65
CA LYS A 9 13.73 2.30 -9.25
C LYS A 9 13.12 1.14 -8.48
N ALA A 10 13.93 0.47 -7.66
CA ALA A 10 13.49 -0.70 -6.89
C ALA A 10 12.19 -0.44 -6.12
N PHE A 11 12.01 0.76 -5.56
CA PHE A 11 10.79 1.12 -4.83
C PHE A 11 9.55 1.26 -5.72
N TYR A 12 9.67 1.67 -6.98
CA TYR A 12 8.52 1.66 -7.90
C TYR A 12 8.08 0.24 -8.22
N LEU A 13 9.02 -0.68 -8.42
CA LEU A 13 8.71 -2.09 -8.65
C LEU A 13 8.11 -2.74 -7.40
N ALA A 14 8.68 -2.46 -6.23
CA ALA A 14 8.15 -2.97 -4.96
C ALA A 14 6.71 -2.48 -4.71
N HIS A 15 6.41 -1.23 -5.03
CA HIS A 15 5.06 -0.66 -4.94
C HIS A 15 4.04 -1.48 -5.76
N GLU A 16 4.33 -1.73 -7.04
CA GLU A 16 3.44 -2.53 -7.91
C GLU A 16 3.35 -3.99 -7.45
N LEU A 17 4.43 -4.58 -6.94
CA LEU A 17 4.41 -5.94 -6.39
C LEU A 17 3.60 -6.04 -5.10
N ILE A 18 3.54 -4.99 -4.29
CA ILE A 18 2.66 -4.93 -3.11
C ILE A 18 1.20 -4.92 -3.54
N HIS A 19 0.83 -4.18 -4.59
CA HIS A 19 -0.53 -4.26 -5.15
C HIS A 19 -0.88 -5.66 -5.66
N TYR A 20 0.06 -6.31 -6.33
CA TYR A 20 -0.12 -7.71 -6.72
C TYR A 20 -0.34 -8.61 -5.51
N ARG A 21 0.46 -8.47 -4.45
CA ARG A 21 0.31 -9.25 -3.22
C ARG A 21 -1.00 -8.98 -2.49
N GLN A 22 -1.47 -7.72 -2.48
CA GLN A 22 -2.78 -7.33 -1.95
C GLN A 22 -3.89 -8.07 -2.70
N ALA A 23 -3.84 -8.06 -4.04
CA ALA A 23 -4.81 -8.75 -4.89
C ALA A 23 -4.79 -10.27 -4.67
N GLU A 24 -3.61 -10.89 -4.56
CA GLU A 24 -3.48 -12.32 -4.27
C GLU A 24 -4.04 -12.71 -2.89
N THR A 25 -3.92 -11.83 -1.90
CA THR A 25 -4.24 -12.16 -0.49
C THR A 25 -5.67 -11.77 -0.11
N LEU A 26 -6.18 -10.66 -0.64
CA LEU A 26 -7.48 -10.09 -0.31
C LEU A 26 -8.52 -10.35 -1.41
N GLY A 27 -8.08 -10.65 -2.63
CA GLY A 27 -8.91 -10.77 -3.82
C GLY A 27 -9.11 -9.42 -4.52
N ASN A 28 -9.21 -9.46 -5.85
CA ASN A 28 -9.33 -8.26 -6.69
C ASN A 28 -10.52 -7.36 -6.34
N LEU A 29 -11.67 -7.96 -5.99
CA LEU A 29 -12.86 -7.19 -5.61
C LEU A 29 -12.64 -6.44 -4.30
N ALA A 30 -12.04 -7.09 -3.30
CA ALA A 30 -11.75 -6.45 -2.02
C ALA A 30 -10.77 -5.28 -2.20
N VAL A 31 -9.70 -5.46 -2.97
CA VAL A 31 -8.75 -4.37 -3.27
C VAL A 31 -9.42 -3.21 -4.01
N ALA A 32 -10.35 -3.50 -4.92
CA ALA A 32 -11.07 -2.45 -5.65
C ALA A 32 -12.04 -1.65 -4.77
N THR A 33 -12.58 -2.25 -3.71
CA THR A 33 -13.56 -1.62 -2.81
C THR A 33 -12.96 -1.05 -1.53
N GLN A 34 -11.78 -1.50 -1.13
CA GLN A 34 -11.13 -1.04 0.10
C GLN A 34 -10.76 0.44 0.04
N PRO A 35 -10.69 1.12 1.20
CA PRO A 35 -10.26 2.52 1.26
C PRO A 35 -8.87 2.71 0.63
N LYS A 36 -8.73 3.77 -0.18
CA LYS A 36 -7.46 4.08 -0.87
C LYS A 36 -6.30 4.29 0.10
N TRP A 37 -6.58 4.82 1.29
CA TRP A 37 -5.55 4.97 2.32
C TRP A 37 -4.92 3.64 2.73
N LEU A 38 -5.69 2.54 2.72
CA LEU A 38 -5.18 1.21 3.05
C LEU A 38 -4.39 0.63 1.88
N VAL A 39 -4.97 0.64 0.67
CA VAL A 39 -4.38 0.01 -0.53
C VAL A 39 -3.10 0.76 -0.97
N GLU A 40 -3.21 2.06 -1.22
CA GLU A 40 -2.08 2.88 -1.68
C GLU A 40 -1.11 3.19 -0.55
N GLY A 41 -1.63 3.47 0.65
CA GLY A 41 -0.78 3.78 1.82
C GLY A 41 0.11 2.60 2.18
N MET A 42 -0.38 1.37 2.12
CA MET A 42 0.44 0.16 2.30
C MET A 42 1.53 0.05 1.24
N ALA A 43 1.18 0.25 -0.04
CA ALA A 43 2.14 0.16 -1.14
C ALA A 43 3.23 1.23 -1.05
N TYR A 44 2.90 2.47 -0.69
CA TYR A 44 3.90 3.52 -0.47
C TYR A 44 4.75 3.28 0.78
N SER A 45 4.17 2.78 1.86
CA SER A 45 4.90 2.61 3.13
C SER A 45 5.87 1.43 3.07
N LEU A 46 5.49 0.33 2.42
CA LEU A 46 6.28 -0.91 2.41
C LEU A 46 7.23 -1.05 1.20
N SER A 47 7.10 -0.18 0.19
CA SER A 47 7.95 -0.23 -1.02
C SER A 47 9.37 0.30 -0.82
N GLY A 48 9.66 0.94 0.31
CA GLY A 48 10.93 1.62 0.54
C GLY A 48 11.09 2.91 -0.27
N ASP A 49 9.97 3.55 -0.65
CA ASP A 49 9.98 4.82 -1.36
C ASP A 49 10.61 5.94 -0.50
N PRO A 50 11.74 6.53 -0.95
CA PRO A 50 12.45 7.56 -0.17
C PRO A 50 11.76 8.93 -0.25
N ARG A 51 10.74 9.11 -1.10
CA ARG A 51 10.04 10.38 -1.24
C ARG A 51 9.19 10.64 0.00
N HIS A 52 9.46 11.76 0.64
CA HIS A 52 8.69 12.28 1.75
C HIS A 52 8.86 13.82 1.81
N PRO A 53 7.81 14.61 1.54
CA PRO A 53 6.45 14.17 1.25
C PRO A 53 6.28 13.65 -0.20
N LEU A 54 5.32 12.75 -0.39
CA LEU A 54 4.70 12.41 -1.65
C LEU A 54 3.72 13.52 -2.08
N GLY A 55 3.32 13.50 -3.35
CA GLY A 55 2.24 14.38 -3.83
C GLY A 55 0.90 14.02 -3.17
N PRO A 56 0.03 15.01 -2.87
CA PRO A 56 -1.32 14.72 -2.42
C PRO A 56 -2.11 13.90 -3.46
N PRO A 57 -2.96 12.95 -3.06
CA PRO A 57 -3.33 12.60 -1.67
C PRO A 57 -2.42 11.53 -1.02
N PHE A 58 -1.39 11.04 -1.72
CA PHE A 58 -0.65 9.84 -1.34
C PHE A 58 0.10 9.97 -0.02
N GLU A 59 0.63 11.15 0.31
CA GLU A 59 1.31 11.35 1.60
C GLU A 59 0.35 11.17 2.77
N GLN A 60 -0.87 11.72 2.69
CA GLN A 60 -1.89 11.56 3.72
C GLN A 60 -2.29 10.09 3.89
N TRP A 61 -2.45 9.38 2.79
CA TRP A 61 -2.77 7.94 2.79
C TRP A 61 -1.65 7.10 3.38
N ARG A 62 -0.40 7.39 3.03
CA ARG A 62 0.79 6.78 3.63
C ARG A 62 0.78 6.97 5.14
N SER A 63 0.65 8.20 5.63
CA SER A 63 0.64 8.48 7.07
C SER A 63 -0.53 7.81 7.81
N GLN A 64 -1.72 7.76 7.19
CA GLN A 64 -2.88 7.08 7.76
C GLN A 64 -2.65 5.57 7.88
N PHE A 65 -2.07 4.95 6.84
CA PHE A 65 -1.68 3.54 6.88
C PHE A 65 -0.62 3.27 7.95
N GLU A 66 0.44 4.08 8.02
CA GLU A 66 1.52 3.90 9.00
C GLU A 66 0.99 3.98 10.44
N THR A 67 0.07 4.91 10.70
CA THR A 67 -0.61 5.05 11.99
C THR A 67 -1.46 3.82 12.32
N TRP A 68 -2.27 3.34 11.36
CA TRP A 68 -3.08 2.13 11.53
C TRP A 68 -2.22 0.89 11.76
N HIS A 69 -1.16 0.72 10.96
CA HIS A 69 -0.26 -0.43 11.01
C HIS A 69 0.50 -0.50 12.34
N ALA A 70 0.97 0.64 12.86
CA ALA A 70 1.60 0.71 14.18
C ALA A 70 0.65 0.30 15.32
N GLY A 71 -0.66 0.45 15.13
CA GLY A 71 -1.69 0.06 16.10
C GLY A 71 -2.04 -1.43 16.14
N LEU A 72 -1.56 -2.24 15.18
CA LEU A 72 -1.94 -3.67 15.08
C LEU A 72 -1.29 -4.57 16.13
N GLY A 73 -0.15 -4.16 16.70
CA GLY A 73 0.60 -4.99 17.65
C GLY A 73 1.04 -6.32 17.03
N ALA A 74 0.53 -7.45 17.56
CA ALA A 74 0.85 -8.80 17.08
C ALA A 74 -0.15 -9.35 16.05
N GLN A 75 -1.17 -8.58 15.68
CA GLN A 75 -2.16 -9.01 14.69
C GLN A 75 -1.54 -9.09 13.28
N ASP A 76 -1.87 -10.13 12.52
CA ASP A 76 -1.48 -10.23 11.12
C ASP A 76 -2.14 -9.11 10.29
N ILE A 77 -1.33 -8.45 9.46
CA ILE A 77 -1.76 -7.30 8.66
C ILE A 77 -2.88 -7.65 7.68
N TRP A 78 -2.91 -8.88 7.15
CA TRP A 78 -3.93 -9.30 6.18
C TRP A 78 -5.25 -9.63 6.86
N ASP A 79 -5.20 -10.26 8.03
CA ASP A 79 -6.37 -10.44 8.88
C ASP A 79 -6.98 -9.08 9.28
N ALA A 80 -6.14 -8.12 9.69
CA ALA A 80 -6.60 -6.78 10.02
C ALA A 80 -7.20 -6.05 8.82
N ALA A 81 -6.54 -6.12 7.65
CA ALA A 81 -6.98 -5.46 6.43
C ALA A 81 -8.36 -5.95 5.95
N ARG A 82 -8.69 -7.24 6.15
CA ARG A 82 -10.00 -7.80 5.80
C ARG A 82 -11.17 -7.15 6.54
N GLY A 83 -10.93 -6.59 7.73
CA GLY A 83 -11.95 -5.92 8.54
C GLY A 83 -12.12 -4.42 8.27
N VAL A 84 -11.35 -3.85 7.33
CA VAL A 84 -11.42 -2.42 6.98
C VAL A 84 -12.42 -2.21 5.83
N HIS A 85 -13.38 -1.31 6.03
CA HIS A 85 -14.43 -0.95 5.09
C HIS A 85 -14.53 0.57 4.90
#